data_AF-X1PSC2-F1
#
_entry.id   AF-X1PSC2-F1
#
_cell.length_a   1.000
_cell.length_b   1.000
_cell.length_c   1.000
_cell.angle_alpha   90.00
_cell.angle_beta   90.00
_cell.angle_gamma   90.00
#
_symmetry.space_group_name_H-M   'P 1'
#
loop_
_entity.id
_entity.type
_entity.pdbx_description
1 polymer ?
#
loop_
_entity_poly.entity_id
_entity_poly.type
_entity_poly.pdbx_seq_one_letter_code
_entity_poly.pdbx_strand_id
1 'polypeptide(L)'
;VKMADKKGMAGYIIDGCVRDSSAIKKMDFPVFARGVTPKGPYKNGPGEINLPISCGGVVVNPGDIIVGDEDGVVVIPPSEAENLLKKALAKEKKEEKIMENIEKGIPRDRSWIDKALEEKGNL
;
A
#
# COMPACT_ATOMS: atom_id res chain seq x y z
N VAL A 1 19.95 3.32 0.00
CA VAL A 1 19.41 2.92 -1.31
C VAL A 1 20.40 2.03 -2.08
N LYS A 2 21.49 2.56 -2.66
CA LYS A 2 22.46 1.76 -3.46
C LYS A 2 22.96 0.44 -2.82
N MET A 3 23.19 0.42 -1.51
CA MET A 3 23.63 -0.81 -0.82
C MET A 3 22.51 -1.86 -0.71
N ALA A 4 21.27 -1.43 -0.51
CA ALA A 4 20.11 -2.32 -0.41
C ALA A 4 19.71 -2.87 -1.77
N ASP A 5 19.76 -2.02 -2.79
CA ASP A 5 19.60 -2.41 -4.19
C ASP A 5 20.60 -3.52 -4.57
N LYS A 6 21.89 -3.34 -4.28
CA LYS A 6 22.91 -4.39 -4.46
C LYS A 6 22.67 -5.67 -3.66
N LYS A 7 21.90 -5.61 -2.57
CA LYS A 7 21.52 -6.77 -1.75
C LYS A 7 20.21 -7.42 -2.21
N GLY A 8 19.59 -6.94 -3.29
CA GLY A 8 18.33 -7.46 -3.80
C GLY A 8 17.11 -7.13 -2.93
N MET A 9 17.18 -6.06 -2.14
CA MET A 9 16.01 -5.59 -1.39
C MET A 9 14.98 -4.99 -2.35
N ALA A 10 13.70 -5.27 -2.12
CA ALA A 10 12.62 -4.78 -2.98
C ALA A 10 12.36 -3.27 -2.83
N GLY A 11 12.67 -2.67 -1.68
CA GLY A 11 12.38 -1.27 -1.41
C GLY A 11 12.57 -0.87 0.05
N TYR A 12 12.21 0.37 0.37
CA TYR A 12 12.11 0.86 1.75
C TYR A 12 10.75 1.48 2.03
N ILE A 13 10.25 1.25 3.25
CA ILE A 13 9.11 1.96 3.81
C ILE A 13 9.54 2.54 5.14
N ILE A 14 9.34 3.85 5.29
CA ILE A 14 9.86 4.63 6.39
C ILE A 14 8.71 5.45 6.94
N ASP A 15 8.24 5.13 8.15
CA ASP A 15 7.30 5.98 8.88
C ASP A 15 8.03 7.19 9.50
N GLY A 16 8.56 8.03 8.63
CA GLY A 16 9.45 9.14 8.95
C GLY A 16 9.93 9.83 7.68
N CYS A 17 11.01 10.61 7.80
CA CYS A 17 11.52 11.40 6.68
C CYS A 17 12.80 10.83 6.09
N VAL A 18 12.99 11.02 4.78
CA VAL A 18 14.21 10.66 4.05
C VAL A 18 15.05 11.89 3.71
N ARG A 19 16.33 11.66 3.39
CA ARG A 19 17.23 12.66 2.82
C ARG A 19 17.56 12.30 1.38
N ASP A 20 18.13 13.26 0.63
CA ASP A 20 18.67 13.04 -0.71
C ASP A 20 17.59 12.62 -1.71
N SER A 21 16.37 13.16 -1.54
CA SER A 21 15.17 12.81 -2.32
C SER A 21 15.37 12.98 -3.83
N SER A 22 16.14 13.98 -4.27
CA SER A 22 16.48 14.19 -5.68
C SER A 22 17.34 13.07 -6.25
N ALA A 23 18.20 12.46 -5.43
CA ALA A 23 19.00 11.31 -5.82
C ALA A 23 18.15 10.03 -5.81
N ILE A 24 17.30 9.85 -4.79
CA ILE A 24 16.39 8.71 -4.67
C ILE A 24 15.45 8.64 -5.87
N LYS A 25 14.84 9.76 -6.29
CA LYS A 25 13.95 9.83 -7.46
C LYS A 25 14.58 9.40 -8.78
N LYS A 26 15.91 9.41 -8.88
CA LYS A 26 16.65 9.01 -10.09
C LYS A 26 17.05 7.53 -10.07
N MET A 27 16.77 6.83 -8.98
CA MET A 27 17.07 5.42 -8.82
C MET A 27 15.81 4.61 -9.09
N ASP A 28 16.00 3.43 -9.70
CA ASP A 28 14.93 2.44 -9.87
C ASP A 28 14.78 1.60 -8.58
N PHE A 29 14.60 2.29 -7.45
CA PHE A 29 14.48 1.65 -6.14
C PHE A 29 13.37 2.34 -5.35
N PRO A 30 12.26 1.66 -5.05
CA PRO A 30 11.10 2.28 -4.43
C PRO A 30 11.38 2.64 -2.96
N VAL A 31 11.02 3.87 -2.60
CA VAL A 31 11.16 4.40 -1.24
C VAL A 31 9.89 5.16 -0.86
N PHE A 32 9.18 4.65 0.15
CA PHE A 32 8.02 5.28 0.75
C PHE A 32 8.42 5.98 2.04
N ALA A 33 8.04 7.25 2.19
CA ALA A 33 8.37 8.07 3.35
C ALA A 33 7.27 9.10 3.62
N ARG A 34 7.14 9.55 4.88
CA ARG A 34 6.18 10.60 5.28
C ARG A 34 6.61 12.01 4.87
N GLY A 35 7.89 12.20 4.53
CA GLY A 35 8.42 13.49 4.12
C GLY A 35 9.91 13.47 3.80
N VAL A 36 10.46 14.66 3.57
CA VAL A 36 11.87 14.87 3.27
C VAL A 36 12.47 15.80 4.31
N THR A 37 13.66 15.45 4.83
CA THR A 37 14.41 16.31 5.75
C THR A 37 15.91 16.22 5.47
N PRO A 38 16.66 17.34 5.53
CA PRO A 38 18.12 17.32 5.44
C PRO A 38 18.78 16.77 6.72
N LYS A 39 18.05 16.76 7.85
CA LYS A 39 18.57 16.33 9.16
C LYS A 39 18.86 14.83 9.14
N GLY A 40 20.11 14.47 9.43
CA GLY A 40 20.50 13.07 9.56
C GLY A 40 19.92 12.42 10.82
N PRO A 41 19.64 11.10 10.80
CA PRO A 41 19.25 10.38 12.00
C PRO A 41 20.41 10.26 12.98
N TYR A 42 20.10 9.99 14.25
CA TYR A 42 21.11 9.59 15.23
C TYR A 42 21.66 8.21 14.89
N LYS A 43 22.97 8.02 15.03
CA LYS A 43 23.64 6.73 14.73
C LYS A 43 23.56 5.71 15.87
N ASN A 44 23.32 6.20 17.09
CA ASN A 44 23.29 5.40 18.32
C ASN A 44 21.90 5.47 18.98
N GLY A 45 20.87 5.82 18.21
CA GLY A 45 19.52 5.89 18.74
C GLY A 45 19.05 4.52 19.23
N PRO A 46 18.12 4.47 20.21
CA PRO A 46 17.49 3.21 20.57
C PRO A 46 16.77 2.66 19.33
N GLY A 47 16.90 1.36 19.11
CA GLY A 47 16.30 0.70 17.98
C GLY A 47 16.48 -0.80 18.08
N GLU A 48 15.51 -1.53 17.57
CA GLU A 48 15.51 -2.97 17.56
C GLU A 48 15.31 -3.46 16.12
N ILE A 49 15.73 -4.68 15.84
CA ILE A 49 15.64 -5.29 14.50
C ILE A 49 14.81 -6.56 14.65
N ASN A 50 13.95 -6.84 13.66
CA ASN A 50 13.08 -8.01 13.63
C ASN A 50 12.14 -8.11 14.84
N LEU A 51 11.54 -6.98 15.22
CA LEU A 51 10.41 -6.95 16.15
C LEU A 51 9.19 -6.33 15.48
N PRO A 52 7.98 -6.64 15.96
CA PRO A 52 6.77 -5.97 15.50
C PRO A 52 6.86 -4.45 15.71
N ILE A 53 6.49 -3.69 14.68
CA ILE A 53 6.45 -2.23 14.72
C ILE A 53 5.06 -1.72 14.36
N SER A 54 4.77 -0.48 14.73
CA SER A 54 3.67 0.29 14.14
C SER A 54 4.24 1.20 13.05
N CYS A 55 3.79 1.04 11.82
CA CYS A 55 4.23 1.82 10.65
C CYS A 55 2.99 2.25 9.87
N GLY A 56 2.79 3.56 9.71
CA GLY A 56 1.58 4.09 9.07
C GLY A 56 0.31 3.81 9.87
N GLY A 57 0.43 3.57 11.18
CA GLY A 57 -0.69 3.19 12.06
C GLY A 57 -1.09 1.71 11.97
N VAL A 58 -0.34 0.88 11.24
CA VAL A 58 -0.58 -0.56 11.09
C VAL A 58 0.53 -1.36 11.75
N VAL A 59 0.19 -2.48 12.38
CA VAL A 59 1.17 -3.41 12.95
C VAL A 59 1.84 -4.17 11.81
N VAL A 60 3.17 -4.15 11.77
CA VAL A 60 4.00 -4.90 10.82
C VAL A 60 4.87 -5.86 11.60
N ASN A 61 4.72 -7.14 11.34
CA ASN A 61 5.53 -8.20 11.92
C ASN A 61 6.69 -8.57 10.97
N PRO A 62 7.83 -9.03 11.51
CA PRO A 62 8.87 -9.63 10.69
C PRO A 62 8.32 -10.81 9.88
N GLY A 63 8.49 -10.75 8.56
CA GLY A 63 8.00 -11.77 7.63
C GLY A 63 6.67 -11.43 6.95
N ASP A 64 5.99 -10.34 7.34
CA ASP A 64 4.82 -9.86 6.61
C ASP A 64 5.18 -9.49 5.16
N ILE A 65 4.25 -9.76 4.25
CA ILE A 65 4.38 -9.43 2.84
C ILE A 65 3.97 -7.98 2.67
N ILE A 66 4.83 -7.22 1.99
CA ILE A 66 4.58 -5.81 1.74
C ILE A 66 4.41 -5.58 0.25
N VAL A 67 3.29 -4.94 -0.11
CA VAL A 67 2.97 -4.52 -1.47
C VAL A 67 2.82 -3.01 -1.47
N GLY A 68 3.50 -2.32 -2.38
CA GLY A 68 3.37 -0.88 -2.52
C GLY A 68 3.35 -0.44 -3.97
N ASP A 69 2.56 0.59 -4.24
CA ASP A 69 2.35 1.20 -5.55
C ASP A 69 2.23 2.73 -5.41
N GLU A 70 1.68 3.41 -6.42
CA GLU A 70 1.54 4.87 -6.42
C GLU A 70 0.48 5.36 -5.41
N ASP A 71 -0.49 4.51 -5.05
CA ASP A 71 -1.58 4.85 -4.13
C ASP A 71 -1.14 4.66 -2.67
N GLY A 72 -0.28 3.69 -2.40
CA GLY A 72 0.29 3.53 -1.07
C GLY A 72 0.95 2.18 -0.81
N VAL A 73 0.81 1.72 0.42
CA VAL A 73 1.46 0.51 0.93
C VAL A 73 0.47 -0.32 1.73
N VAL A 74 0.45 -1.62 1.47
CA VAL A 74 -0.38 -2.61 2.15
C VAL A 74 0.51 -3.67 2.82
N VAL A 75 0.12 -4.06 4.02
CA VAL A 75 0.77 -5.09 4.84
C VAL A 75 -0.11 -6.33 4.85
N ILE A 76 0.45 -7.48 4.51
CA ILE A 76 -0.29 -8.73 4.36
C ILE A 76 0.37 -9.80 5.24
N PRO A 77 -0.33 -10.31 6.27
CA PRO A 77 0.13 -11.46 7.03
C PRO A 77 0.29 -12.69 6.12
N PRO A 78 1.38 -13.46 6.22
CA PRO A 78 1.61 -14.62 5.35
C PRO A 78 0.48 -15.66 5.41
N SER A 79 -0.14 -15.81 6.58
CA SER A 79 -1.29 -16.72 6.80
C SER A 79 -2.53 -16.33 5.99
N GLU A 80 -2.67 -15.08 5.56
CA GLU A 80 -3.82 -14.59 4.81
C GLU A 80 -3.55 -14.46 3.30
N ALA A 81 -2.28 -14.53 2.89
CA ALA A 81 -1.83 -14.18 1.55
C ALA A 81 -2.57 -14.95 0.43
N GLU A 82 -2.70 -16.28 0.55
CA GLU A 82 -3.35 -17.09 -0.48
C GLU A 82 -4.85 -16.77 -0.64
N ASN A 83 -5.54 -16.56 0.49
CA ASN A 83 -6.95 -16.24 0.48
C ASN A 83 -7.19 -14.83 -0.07
N LEU A 84 -6.35 -13.87 0.32
CA LEU A 84 -6.40 -12.51 -0.18
C LEU A 84 -6.16 -12.46 -1.69
N LEU A 85 -5.17 -13.20 -2.20
CA LEU A 85 -4.89 -13.28 -3.63
C LEU A 85 -6.11 -13.76 -4.44
N LYS A 86 -6.78 -14.83 -3.98
CA LYS A 86 -8.01 -15.34 -4.63
C LYS A 86 -9.10 -14.26 -4.69
N LYS A 87 -9.30 -13.53 -3.59
CA LYS A 87 -10.29 -12.43 -3.52
C LYS A 87 -9.90 -11.25 -4.42
N ALA A 88 -8.62 -10.88 -4.46
CA ALA A 88 -8.11 -9.80 -5.30
C ALA A 88 -8.34 -10.09 -6.79
N LEU A 89 -7.97 -11.29 -7.26
CA LEU A 89 -8.18 -11.72 -8.65
C LEU A 89 -9.67 -11.78 -9.02
N ALA A 90 -10.53 -12.20 -8.10
CA ALA A 90 -11.98 -12.19 -8.32
C ALA A 90 -12.53 -10.76 -8.43
N LYS A 91 -11.99 -9.82 -7.65
CA LYS A 91 -12.36 -8.40 -7.68
C LYS A 91 -11.91 -7.75 -8.99
N GLU A 92 -10.66 -7.97 -9.40
CA GLU A 92 -10.11 -7.47 -10.67
C GLU A 92 -10.98 -7.88 -11.86
N LYS A 93 -11.30 -9.18 -11.99
CA LYS A 93 -12.21 -9.68 -13.04
C LYS A 93 -13.61 -9.06 -13.02
N LYS A 94 -14.09 -8.68 -11.83
CA LYS A 94 -15.38 -7.98 -11.70
C LYS A 94 -15.24 -6.55 -12.23
N GLU A 95 -14.15 -5.87 -11.86
CA GLU A 95 -13.83 -4.51 -12.28
C GLU A 95 -13.60 -4.42 -13.80
N GLU A 96 -12.94 -5.39 -14.42
CA GLU A 96 -12.83 -5.47 -15.89
C GLU A 96 -14.20 -5.47 -16.58
N LYS A 97 -15.11 -6.35 -16.15
CA LYS A 97 -16.48 -6.40 -16.70
C LYS A 97 -17.25 -5.11 -16.49
N ILE A 98 -17.01 -4.47 -15.36
CA ILE A 98 -17.60 -3.17 -15.06
C ILE A 98 -17.10 -2.12 -16.06
N MET A 99 -15.80 -2.08 -16.32
CA MET A 99 -15.20 -1.16 -17.27
C MET A 99 -15.71 -1.40 -18.69
N GLU A 100 -15.79 -2.66 -19.13
CA GLU A 100 -16.38 -3.01 -20.43
C GLU A 100 -17.84 -2.54 -20.55
N ASN A 101 -18.64 -2.72 -19.50
CA ASN A 101 -20.04 -2.29 -19.51
C ASN A 101 -20.16 -0.77 -19.60
N ILE A 102 -19.26 -0.04 -18.94
CA ILE A 102 -19.19 1.43 -19.03
C ILE A 102 -18.86 1.86 -20.46
N GLU A 103 -17.86 1.23 -21.10
CA GLU A 103 -17.50 1.51 -22.49
C GLU A 103 -18.64 1.22 -23.47
N LYS A 104 -19.42 0.15 -23.21
CA LYS A 104 -20.60 -0.23 -24.00
C LYS A 104 -21.84 0.61 -23.68
N GLY A 105 -21.76 1.56 -22.73
CA GLY A 105 -22.88 2.40 -22.31
C GLY A 105 -23.98 1.64 -21.56
N ILE A 106 -23.69 0.46 -21.03
CA ILE A 106 -24.64 -0.36 -20.26
C ILE A 106 -24.76 0.24 -18.86
N PRO A 107 -25.94 0.76 -18.46
CA PRO A 107 -26.12 1.37 -17.15
C PRO A 107 -26.01 0.33 -16.04
N ARG A 108 -25.33 0.71 -14.95
CA ARG A 108 -25.28 -0.11 -13.74
C ARG A 108 -26.59 -0.01 -12.98
N ASP A 109 -27.16 -1.15 -12.61
CA ASP A 109 -28.24 -1.18 -11.64
C ASP A 109 -27.75 -0.63 -10.29
N ARG A 110 -28.36 0.47 -9.86
CA ARG A 110 -28.09 1.19 -8.61
C ARG A 110 -29.31 1.25 -7.70
N SER A 111 -30.34 0.42 -7.95
CA SER A 111 -31.57 0.37 -7.15
C SER A 111 -31.33 0.09 -5.66
N TRP A 112 -30.19 -0.51 -5.31
CA TRP A 112 -29.76 -0.68 -3.92
C TRP A 112 -29.44 0.65 -3.21
N ILE A 113 -29.04 1.69 -3.95
CA ILE A 113 -28.75 3.03 -3.41
C ILE A 113 -30.04 3.66 -2.90
N ASP A 114 -31.10 3.62 -3.71
CA ASP A 114 -32.40 4.18 -3.34
C ASP A 114 -32.93 3.48 -2.08
N LYS A 115 -32.88 2.14 -2.04
CA LYS A 115 -33.22 1.36 -0.84
C LYS A 115 -32.38 1.74 0.39
N ALA A 116 -31.07 1.91 0.23
CA ALA A 116 -30.19 2.27 1.32
C ALA A 116 -30.38 3.71 1.82
N LEU A 117 -30.88 4.61 0.97
CA LEU A 117 -31.21 5.99 1.32
C LEU A 117 -32.57 6.09 2.03
N GLU A 118 -33.57 5.33 1.58
CA GLU A 118 -34.87 5.18 2.25
C GLU A 118 -34.70 4.62 3.68
N GLU A 119 -33.89 3.56 3.86
CA GLU A 119 -33.61 2.98 5.18
C GLU A 119 -32.92 3.95 6.14
N LYS A 120 -32.17 4.93 5.63
CA LYS A 120 -31.49 5.96 6.42
C LYS A 120 -32.32 7.24 6.60
N GLY A 121 -33.54 7.30 6.06
CA GLY A 121 -34.43 8.46 6.15
C GLY A 121 -33.93 9.69 5.38
N ASN A 122 -33.10 9.48 4.35
CA ASN A 122 -32.57 10.56 3.50
C ASN A 122 -33.37 10.75 2.20
N LEU A 123 -34.46 9.99 2.03
CA LEU A 123 -35.44 10.03 0.94
C LEU A 123 -36.85 9.92 1.54
#